data_AF-A0A1T2L2C1-F1
#
_entry.id   AF-A0A1T2L2C1-F1
#
_cell.length_a   1.000
_cell.length_b   1.000
_cell.length_c   1.000
_cell.angle_alpha   90.00
_cell.angle_beta   90.00
_cell.angle_gamma   90.00
#
_symmetry.space_group_name_H-M   'P 1'
#
loop_
_entity.id
_entity.type
_entity.pdbx_description
1 polymer ?
#
loop_
_entity_poly.entity_id
_entity_poly.type
_entity_poly.pdbx_seq_one_letter_code
_entity_poly.pdbx_strand_id
1 'polypeptide(L)'
;MPLVQMKDMLRHAYDNQYAVGAFDVVSLELLQGVIHAAEQCRAPVILGLAEPHLQHFDIELLAPAVEAAARRSSVPVAIHYDHGSGVEGAVNGVRHGCNGVMFDGSHMPLQENIETTKAVVAMAHGIGVPVEAELGYIPDNSDELVFTSVEEARGFVRLTGADFLAVSIGTVHGRLVGKPRLDFQRLKQINKALQIPLVLHGSSGLSDDHFRKLIASGIAKVNYFTAITDRVAELLRNNAKDADDNYLKLHSGVRESVEEEAGRLMRVWGSAGRAAEVMEQCQPWHGIEYMLKFNLPGVDAEEEELITRKGRKILMKIPGVREVMVGKAYNDSSSQRHCWQLRLASPAVAEILKRNHDFLGFSRRYLRDEATELTGAGYQQSKVA
;
A
#
# COMPACT_ATOMS: atom_id res chain seq x y z
N MET A 1 -6.52 -6.55 15.59
CA MET A 1 -6.84 -5.43 14.68
C MET A 1 -5.61 -4.54 14.62
N PRO A 2 -4.86 -4.53 13.50
CA PRO A 2 -3.61 -3.76 13.42
C PRO A 2 -3.48 -2.93 12.13
N LEU A 3 -4.39 -3.04 11.17
CA LEU A 3 -4.39 -2.17 10.00
C LEU A 3 -4.96 -0.79 10.35
N VAL A 4 -4.21 0.27 10.05
CA VAL A 4 -4.61 1.67 10.30
C VAL A 4 -4.52 2.51 9.02
N GLN A 5 -5.22 3.64 8.99
CA GLN A 5 -5.12 4.62 7.91
C GLN A 5 -3.67 5.08 7.74
N MET A 6 -3.09 4.87 6.56
CA MET A 6 -1.70 5.24 6.29
C MET A 6 -1.48 6.77 6.40
N LYS A 7 -2.49 7.56 6.02
CA LYS A 7 -2.48 9.02 6.16
C LYS A 7 -2.33 9.48 7.60
N ASP A 8 -3.14 8.91 8.50
CA ASP A 8 -3.08 9.23 9.91
C ASP A 8 -1.74 8.79 10.51
N MET A 9 -1.28 7.59 10.15
CA MET A 9 0.00 7.04 10.61
C MET A 9 1.19 7.96 10.24
N LEU A 10 1.26 8.40 8.99
CA LEU A 10 2.35 9.27 8.53
C LEU A 10 2.19 10.71 9.03
N ARG A 11 0.96 11.18 9.23
CA ARG A 11 0.71 12.47 9.88
C ARG A 11 1.17 12.45 11.33
N HIS A 12 0.85 11.41 12.09
CA HIS A 12 1.33 11.22 13.44
C HIS A 12 2.87 11.19 13.50
N ALA A 13 3.51 10.48 12.57
CA ALA A 13 4.97 10.45 12.47
C ALA A 13 5.58 11.83 12.22
N TYR A 14 5.01 12.56 11.27
CA TYR A 14 5.43 13.91 10.93
C TYR A 14 5.28 14.89 12.11
N ASP A 15 4.11 14.91 12.76
CA ASP A 15 3.83 15.81 13.88
C ASP A 15 4.68 15.51 15.12
N ASN A 16 5.11 14.24 15.29
CA ASN A 16 5.96 13.79 16.40
C ASN A 16 7.45 13.62 16.04
N GLN A 17 7.86 14.12 14.87
CA GLN A 17 9.25 14.15 14.41
C GLN A 17 9.98 12.79 14.41
N TYR A 18 9.31 11.74 13.95
CA TYR A 18 9.91 10.44 13.68
C TYR A 18 9.55 9.95 12.27
N ALA A 19 10.17 8.87 11.79
CA ALA A 19 9.78 8.25 10.53
C ALA A 19 9.30 6.80 10.69
N VAL A 20 8.31 6.44 9.90
CA VAL A 20 7.83 5.07 9.75
C VAL A 20 8.65 4.39 8.66
N GLY A 21 9.12 3.17 8.96
CA GLY A 21 9.77 2.32 7.98
C GLY A 21 8.77 1.73 7.00
N ALA A 22 9.03 1.91 5.71
CA ALA A 22 8.36 1.21 4.62
C ALA A 22 9.31 0.16 4.04
N PHE A 23 9.02 -1.10 4.32
CA PHE A 23 9.85 -2.22 3.91
C PHE A 23 9.15 -3.00 2.81
N ASP A 24 9.74 -3.05 1.63
CA ASP A 24 9.26 -3.94 0.58
C ASP A 24 9.51 -5.38 0.98
N VAL A 25 8.49 -6.20 0.82
CA VAL A 25 8.56 -7.63 1.10
C VAL A 25 8.38 -8.40 -0.20
N VAL A 26 9.26 -9.38 -0.43
CA VAL A 26 9.21 -10.25 -1.61
C VAL A 26 9.21 -11.74 -1.26
N SER A 27 9.20 -12.06 0.05
CA SER A 27 9.16 -13.42 0.58
C SER A 27 8.50 -13.46 1.96
N LEU A 28 8.14 -14.66 2.43
CA LEU A 28 7.56 -14.83 3.77
C LEU A 28 8.58 -14.56 4.89
N GLU A 29 9.86 -14.87 4.69
CA GLU A 29 10.90 -14.60 5.68
C GLU A 29 11.14 -13.11 5.88
N LEU A 30 11.13 -12.33 4.78
CA LEU A 30 11.17 -10.86 4.85
C LEU A 30 9.95 -10.30 5.59
N LEU A 31 8.76 -10.76 5.22
CA LEU A 31 7.51 -10.35 5.85
C LEU A 31 7.50 -10.65 7.37
N GLN A 32 7.90 -11.86 7.75
CA GLN A 32 7.95 -12.28 9.15
C GLN A 32 9.01 -11.51 9.94
N GLY A 33 10.20 -11.30 9.38
CA GLY A 33 11.27 -10.55 10.03
C GLY A 33 10.87 -9.10 10.31
N VAL A 34 10.28 -8.42 9.32
CA VAL A 34 9.81 -7.03 9.47
C VAL A 34 8.68 -6.93 10.51
N ILE A 35 7.69 -7.83 10.47
CA ILE A 35 6.58 -7.82 11.43
C ILE A 35 7.08 -8.11 12.85
N HIS A 36 7.91 -9.13 13.05
CA HIS A 36 8.44 -9.41 14.38
C HIS A 36 9.29 -8.26 14.91
N ALA A 37 10.11 -7.62 14.08
CA ALA A 37 10.85 -6.43 14.47
C ALA A 37 9.94 -5.29 14.94
N ALA A 38 8.87 -5.03 14.20
CA ALA A 38 7.89 -4.00 14.52
C ALA A 38 7.20 -4.29 15.86
N GLU A 39 6.82 -5.55 16.10
CA GLU A 39 6.18 -5.99 17.34
C GLU A 39 7.13 -5.89 18.55
N GLN A 40 8.36 -6.38 18.41
CA GLN A 40 9.38 -6.29 19.47
C GLN A 40 9.72 -4.83 19.80
N CYS A 41 9.80 -3.97 18.78
CA CYS A 41 10.06 -2.55 18.95
C CYS A 41 8.82 -1.74 19.36
N ARG A 42 7.62 -2.35 19.35
CA ARG A 42 6.34 -1.65 19.50
C ARG A 42 6.27 -0.43 18.57
N ALA A 43 6.60 -0.63 17.30
CA ALA A 43 6.71 0.42 16.30
C ALA A 43 5.61 0.29 15.23
N PRO A 44 5.06 1.41 14.70
CA PRO A 44 4.29 1.36 13.47
C PRO A 44 5.18 0.97 12.28
N VAL A 45 4.61 0.27 11.31
CA VAL A 45 5.34 -0.18 10.11
C VAL A 45 4.48 -0.13 8.84
N ILE A 46 5.11 0.13 7.71
CA ILE A 46 4.50 0.01 6.38
C ILE A 46 5.11 -1.20 5.67
N LEU A 47 4.24 -2.10 5.17
CA LEU A 47 4.63 -3.21 4.31
C LEU A 47 4.44 -2.80 2.86
N GLY A 48 5.54 -2.76 2.10
CA GLY A 48 5.55 -2.36 0.69
C GLY A 48 5.36 -3.55 -0.25
N LEU A 49 4.57 -3.32 -1.30
CA LEU A 49 4.42 -4.18 -2.47
C LEU A 49 4.78 -3.34 -3.71
N ALA A 50 6.03 -3.44 -4.16
CA ALA A 50 6.51 -2.64 -5.28
C ALA A 50 6.19 -3.28 -6.64
N GLU A 51 5.64 -2.50 -7.56
CA GLU A 51 5.33 -2.95 -8.92
C GLU A 51 6.55 -3.49 -9.68
N PRO A 52 7.76 -2.89 -9.61
CA PRO A 52 8.95 -3.42 -10.26
C PRO A 52 9.35 -4.83 -9.82
N HIS A 53 8.93 -5.28 -8.64
CA HIS A 53 9.25 -6.61 -8.13
C HIS A 53 8.25 -7.69 -8.59
N LEU A 54 7.14 -7.32 -9.24
CA LEU A 54 6.13 -8.28 -9.75
C LEU A 54 6.67 -9.19 -10.86
N GLN A 55 7.82 -8.84 -11.45
CA GLN A 55 8.54 -9.75 -12.35
C GLN A 55 9.15 -10.97 -11.63
N HIS A 56 9.27 -10.93 -10.30
CA HIS A 56 9.91 -11.96 -9.48
C HIS A 56 8.95 -12.72 -8.56
N PHE A 57 7.77 -12.16 -8.26
CA PHE A 57 6.78 -12.82 -7.41
C PHE A 57 5.35 -12.58 -7.89
N ASP A 58 4.46 -13.49 -7.50
CA ASP A 58 3.03 -13.39 -7.76
C ASP A 58 2.34 -12.60 -6.62
N ILE A 59 1.82 -11.42 -6.96
CA ILE A 59 1.09 -10.57 -6.01
C ILE A 59 -0.20 -11.23 -5.51
N GLU A 60 -0.82 -12.12 -6.29
CA GLU A 60 -2.04 -12.84 -5.88
C GLU A 60 -1.74 -13.84 -4.74
N LEU A 61 -0.49 -14.29 -4.61
CA LEU A 61 -0.04 -15.14 -3.50
C LEU A 61 0.53 -14.31 -2.34
N LEU A 62 1.33 -13.28 -2.65
CA LEU A 62 2.02 -12.52 -1.61
C LEU A 62 1.09 -11.56 -0.87
N ALA A 63 0.22 -10.84 -1.57
CA ALA A 63 -0.61 -9.81 -0.95
C ALA A 63 -1.60 -10.37 0.09
N PRO A 64 -2.26 -11.53 -0.11
CA PRO A 64 -3.03 -12.16 0.96
C PRO A 64 -2.20 -12.52 2.20
N ALA A 65 -0.94 -12.94 2.03
CA ALA A 65 -0.04 -13.23 3.14
C ALA A 65 0.33 -11.95 3.92
N VAL A 66 0.64 -10.87 3.20
CA VAL A 66 0.89 -9.53 3.75
C VAL A 66 -0.33 -9.01 4.52
N GLU A 67 -1.52 -9.08 3.93
CA GLU A 67 -2.76 -8.66 4.61
C GLU A 67 -3.06 -9.52 5.85
N ALA A 68 -2.83 -10.83 5.78
CA ALA A 68 -3.00 -11.71 6.93
C ALA A 68 -2.02 -11.38 8.07
N ALA A 69 -0.75 -11.12 7.76
CA ALA A 69 0.25 -10.70 8.75
C ALA A 69 -0.10 -9.34 9.36
N ALA A 70 -0.42 -8.36 8.51
CA ALA A 70 -0.85 -7.03 8.93
C ALA A 70 -2.11 -7.05 9.80
N ARG A 71 -3.04 -8.00 9.58
CA ARG A 71 -4.25 -8.18 10.41
C ARG A 71 -4.01 -8.91 11.73
N ARG A 72 -2.93 -9.69 11.82
CA ARG A 72 -2.56 -10.48 13.01
C ARG A 72 -1.59 -9.76 13.95
N SER A 73 -0.91 -8.73 13.45
CA SER A 73 0.09 -8.00 14.22
C SER A 73 -0.46 -7.38 15.52
N SER A 74 0.41 -7.16 16.49
CA SER A 74 0.11 -6.42 17.73
C SER A 74 0.40 -4.92 17.64
N VAL A 75 0.94 -4.44 16.51
CA VAL A 75 1.30 -3.04 16.27
C VAL A 75 0.57 -2.46 15.04
N PRO A 76 0.49 -1.13 14.88
CA PRO A 76 -0.10 -0.52 13.70
C PRO A 76 0.69 -0.87 12.42
N VAL A 77 -0.03 -1.31 11.40
CA VAL A 77 0.49 -1.66 10.08
C VAL A 77 -0.30 -0.92 9.01
N ALA A 78 0.39 -0.47 7.97
CA ALA A 78 -0.20 -0.07 6.69
C ALA A 78 0.41 -0.91 5.55
N ILE A 79 -0.31 -1.02 4.43
CA ILE A 79 0.15 -1.75 3.24
C ILE A 79 0.19 -0.75 2.09
N HIS A 80 1.35 -0.62 1.46
CA HIS A 80 1.60 0.40 0.45
C HIS A 80 1.95 -0.23 -0.89
N TYR A 81 1.32 0.25 -1.96
CA TYR A 81 1.71 -0.10 -3.32
C TYR A 81 2.79 0.86 -3.81
N ASP A 82 4.01 0.39 -3.99
CA ASP A 82 5.18 1.22 -4.28
C ASP A 82 5.44 1.29 -5.81
N HIS A 83 5.85 2.47 -6.29
CA HIS A 83 6.17 2.74 -7.70
C HIS A 83 5.11 2.30 -8.73
N GLY A 84 3.82 2.59 -8.49
CA GLY A 84 2.74 2.21 -9.39
C GLY A 84 2.72 2.97 -10.72
N SER A 85 2.32 2.28 -11.80
CA SER A 85 2.27 2.72 -13.20
C SER A 85 1.04 3.57 -13.56
N GLY A 86 0.65 4.48 -12.67
CA GLY A 86 -0.50 5.38 -12.85
C GLY A 86 -1.79 4.84 -12.27
N VAL A 87 -2.93 5.17 -12.89
CA VAL A 87 -4.26 4.84 -12.33
C VAL A 87 -4.49 3.33 -12.29
N GLU A 88 -4.07 2.59 -13.32
CA GLU A 88 -4.25 1.13 -13.37
C GLU A 88 -3.41 0.43 -12.30
N GLY A 89 -2.14 0.81 -12.15
CA GLY A 89 -1.27 0.32 -11.07
C GLY A 89 -1.86 0.61 -9.68
N ALA A 90 -2.33 1.85 -9.45
CA ALA A 90 -2.97 2.21 -8.18
C ALA A 90 -4.24 1.39 -7.90
N VAL A 91 -5.10 1.17 -8.91
CA VAL A 91 -6.27 0.28 -8.79
C VAL A 91 -5.83 -1.15 -8.48
N ASN A 92 -4.76 -1.63 -9.10
CA ASN A 92 -4.20 -2.96 -8.85
C ASN A 92 -3.71 -3.11 -7.41
N GLY A 93 -2.95 -2.14 -6.89
CA GLY A 93 -2.50 -2.14 -5.50
C GLY A 93 -3.65 -2.20 -4.50
N VAL A 94 -4.68 -1.38 -4.71
CA VAL A 94 -5.89 -1.36 -3.86
C VAL A 94 -6.66 -2.69 -3.93
N ARG A 95 -6.78 -3.28 -5.13
CA ARG A 95 -7.39 -4.61 -5.30
C ARG A 95 -6.69 -5.65 -4.41
N HIS A 96 -5.37 -5.58 -4.35
CA HIS A 96 -4.52 -6.44 -3.53
C HIS A 96 -4.41 -6.03 -2.05
N GLY A 97 -5.20 -5.03 -1.61
CA GLY A 97 -5.34 -4.70 -0.18
C GLY A 97 -4.42 -3.61 0.32
N CYS A 98 -3.70 -2.93 -0.57
CA CYS A 98 -2.96 -1.72 -0.21
C CYS A 98 -3.94 -0.63 0.24
N ASN A 99 -3.61 0.03 1.35
CA ASN A 99 -4.33 1.17 1.89
C ASN A 99 -3.52 2.48 1.84
N GLY A 100 -2.46 2.47 1.02
CA GLY A 100 -1.82 3.64 0.42
C GLY A 100 -1.23 3.22 -0.92
N VAL A 101 -1.12 4.17 -1.86
CA VAL A 101 -0.53 3.91 -3.18
C VAL A 101 0.46 5.00 -3.53
N MET A 102 1.49 4.65 -4.29
CA MET A 102 2.44 5.57 -4.89
C MET A 102 2.24 5.61 -6.40
N PHE A 103 2.30 6.81 -6.96
CA PHE A 103 2.56 7.00 -8.38
C PHE A 103 3.95 7.62 -8.56
N ASP A 104 4.79 6.94 -9.34
CA ASP A 104 6.12 7.41 -9.69
C ASP A 104 6.12 7.98 -11.13
N GLY A 105 5.94 9.29 -11.22
CA GLY A 105 6.07 10.06 -12.46
C GLY A 105 7.40 10.80 -12.57
N SER A 106 8.41 10.47 -11.76
CA SER A 106 9.67 11.22 -11.62
C SER A 106 10.46 11.35 -12.93
N HIS A 107 10.36 10.35 -13.80
CA HIS A 107 10.99 10.28 -15.11
C HIS A 107 10.21 11.02 -16.22
N MET A 108 8.98 11.45 -15.95
CA MET A 108 8.12 12.14 -16.92
C MET A 108 8.38 13.65 -16.93
N PRO A 109 8.07 14.35 -18.04
CA PRO A 109 7.97 15.81 -18.03
C PRO A 109 7.04 16.29 -16.91
N LEU A 110 7.40 17.36 -16.21
CA LEU A 110 6.69 17.85 -15.01
C LEU A 110 5.17 17.96 -15.21
N GLN A 111 4.74 18.49 -16.36
CA GLN A 111 3.31 18.66 -16.65
C GLN A 111 2.57 17.32 -16.79
N GLU A 112 3.20 16.32 -17.39
CA GLU A 112 2.63 14.98 -17.53
C GLU A 112 2.58 14.26 -16.18
N ASN A 113 3.63 14.40 -15.36
CA ASN A 113 3.63 13.91 -13.97
C ASN A 113 2.47 14.54 -13.17
N ILE A 114 2.26 15.85 -13.28
CA ILE A 114 1.16 16.54 -12.59
C ILE A 114 -0.20 15.97 -13.03
N GLU A 115 -0.46 15.84 -14.34
CA GLU A 115 -1.76 15.37 -14.81
C GLU A 115 -2.03 13.90 -14.46
N THR A 116 -1.03 13.03 -14.56
CA THR A 116 -1.18 11.63 -14.17
C THR A 116 -1.35 11.49 -12.65
N THR A 117 -0.56 12.21 -11.85
CA THR A 117 -0.72 12.24 -10.38
C THR A 117 -2.10 12.72 -9.98
N LYS A 118 -2.64 13.79 -10.60
CA LYS A 118 -4.01 14.26 -10.35
C LYS A 118 -5.04 13.16 -10.60
N ALA A 119 -4.90 12.41 -11.70
CA ALA A 119 -5.82 11.33 -12.03
C ALA A 119 -5.77 10.20 -10.98
N VAL A 120 -4.56 9.83 -10.53
CA VAL A 120 -4.36 8.86 -9.46
C VAL A 120 -4.96 9.34 -8.14
N VAL A 121 -4.68 10.59 -7.75
CA VAL A 121 -5.23 11.24 -6.54
C VAL A 121 -6.75 11.27 -6.58
N ALA A 122 -7.35 11.71 -7.68
CA ALA A 122 -8.81 11.77 -7.82
C ALA A 122 -9.46 10.39 -7.65
N MET A 123 -8.87 9.35 -8.24
CA MET A 123 -9.35 7.97 -8.11
C MET A 123 -9.19 7.47 -6.67
N ALA A 124 -7.99 7.57 -6.11
CA ALA A 124 -7.65 7.02 -4.79
C ALA A 124 -8.39 7.75 -3.66
N HIS A 125 -8.46 9.08 -3.68
CA HIS A 125 -9.23 9.85 -2.70
C HIS A 125 -10.72 9.55 -2.77
N GLY A 126 -11.27 9.29 -3.97
CA GLY A 126 -12.66 8.85 -4.14
C GLY A 126 -13.00 7.58 -3.35
N ILE A 127 -12.02 6.71 -3.14
CA ILE A 127 -12.14 5.47 -2.37
C ILE A 127 -11.45 5.54 -0.99
N GLY A 128 -11.04 6.73 -0.55
CA GLY A 128 -10.43 6.96 0.76
C GLY A 128 -9.00 6.44 0.93
N VAL A 129 -8.26 6.22 -0.16
CA VAL A 129 -6.86 5.78 -0.14
C VAL A 129 -5.93 7.00 -0.36
N PRO A 130 -4.92 7.22 0.50
CA PRO A 130 -3.95 8.29 0.30
C PRO A 130 -2.93 7.97 -0.80
N VAL A 131 -2.37 9.02 -1.40
CA VAL A 131 -1.42 8.94 -2.50
C VAL A 131 -0.08 9.57 -2.12
N GLU A 132 0.97 8.78 -2.27
CA GLU A 132 2.34 9.25 -2.39
C GLU A 132 2.64 9.58 -3.86
N ALA A 133 3.33 10.69 -4.09
CA ALA A 133 3.84 11.05 -5.40
C ALA A 133 5.32 11.36 -5.33
N GLU A 134 6.02 11.16 -6.45
CA GLU A 134 7.44 11.50 -6.57
C GLU A 134 7.68 12.72 -7.45
N LEU A 135 8.52 13.63 -6.98
CA LEU A 135 8.95 14.81 -7.72
C LEU A 135 10.46 15.00 -7.64
N GLY A 136 11.09 15.18 -8.80
CA GLY A 136 12.54 15.12 -8.96
C GLY A 136 12.93 13.70 -9.40
N TYR A 137 14.02 13.56 -10.13
CA TYR A 137 14.48 12.27 -10.62
C TYR A 137 15.46 11.66 -9.61
N ILE A 138 15.13 10.46 -9.12
CA ILE A 138 16.04 9.62 -8.35
C ILE A 138 16.55 8.53 -9.31
N PRO A 139 17.79 8.63 -9.82
CA PRO A 139 18.26 7.67 -10.80
C PRO A 139 18.47 6.28 -10.18
N ASP A 140 18.20 5.24 -10.97
CA ASP A 140 18.49 3.86 -10.61
C ASP A 140 19.99 3.56 -10.52
N ASN A 141 20.84 4.27 -11.29
CA ASN A 141 22.32 4.11 -11.35
C ASN A 141 23.07 5.23 -12.14
N SER A 142 22.76 6.54 -11.99
CA SER A 142 23.38 7.59 -12.84
C SER A 142 23.99 8.79 -12.08
N ASP A 143 24.91 9.49 -12.76
CA ASP A 143 25.68 10.66 -12.27
C ASP A 143 24.91 12.00 -12.30
N GLU A 144 23.71 12.06 -12.88
CA GLU A 144 22.91 13.29 -12.98
C GLU A 144 21.76 13.31 -11.97
N LEU A 145 22.05 13.85 -10.78
CA LEU A 145 21.04 14.10 -9.74
C LEU A 145 20.25 15.38 -10.06
N VAL A 146 18.94 15.24 -10.28
CA VAL A 146 18.03 16.40 -10.41
C VAL A 146 17.31 16.62 -9.08
N PHE A 147 17.76 17.62 -8.34
CA PHE A 147 17.18 17.96 -7.05
C PHE A 147 15.83 18.68 -7.17
N THR A 148 14.86 18.28 -6.35
CA THR A 148 13.54 18.93 -6.26
C THR A 148 13.66 20.37 -5.78
N SER A 149 13.16 21.36 -6.53
CA SER A 149 13.10 22.74 -6.04
C SER A 149 11.89 22.98 -5.11
N VAL A 150 11.96 24.02 -4.28
CA VAL A 150 10.89 24.38 -3.34
C VAL A 150 9.64 24.85 -4.10
N GLU A 151 9.83 25.62 -5.16
CA GLU A 151 8.78 26.16 -6.01
C GLU A 151 8.05 25.06 -6.77
N GLU A 152 8.77 24.10 -7.36
CA GLU A 152 8.19 22.94 -8.03
C GLU A 152 7.40 22.09 -7.04
N ALA A 153 7.97 21.76 -5.88
CA ALA A 153 7.29 20.96 -4.87
C ALA A 153 5.97 21.59 -4.42
N ARG A 154 5.97 22.91 -4.15
CA ARG A 154 4.77 23.66 -3.77
C ARG A 154 3.74 23.71 -4.90
N GLY A 155 4.19 23.91 -6.14
CA GLY A 155 3.31 23.90 -7.31
C GLY A 155 2.68 22.53 -7.53
N PHE A 156 3.49 21.49 -7.46
CA PHE A 156 3.11 20.09 -7.66
C PHE A 156 2.05 19.66 -6.65
N VAL A 157 2.33 19.73 -5.35
CA VAL A 157 1.37 19.32 -4.31
C VAL A 157 0.05 20.09 -4.41
N ARG A 158 0.10 21.41 -4.66
CA ARG A 158 -1.10 22.23 -4.83
C ARG A 158 -1.94 21.79 -6.02
N LEU A 159 -1.31 21.41 -7.12
CA LEU A 159 -1.99 21.01 -8.35
C LEU A 159 -2.50 19.57 -8.27
N THR A 160 -1.77 18.67 -7.62
CA THR A 160 -2.08 17.24 -7.61
C THR A 160 -2.93 16.82 -6.43
N GLY A 161 -2.75 17.43 -5.26
CA GLY A 161 -3.39 17.01 -4.02
C GLY A 161 -2.75 15.77 -3.37
N ALA A 162 -1.51 15.43 -3.74
CA ALA A 162 -0.79 14.31 -3.11
C ALA A 162 -0.69 14.47 -1.59
N ASP A 163 -0.84 13.36 -0.85
CA ASP A 163 -0.83 13.35 0.62
C ASP A 163 0.59 13.33 1.18
N PHE A 164 1.51 12.68 0.46
CA PHE A 164 2.92 12.56 0.78
C PHE A 164 3.75 12.85 -0.47
N LEU A 165 4.96 13.38 -0.28
CA LEU A 165 5.87 13.70 -1.38
C LEU A 165 7.24 13.06 -1.17
N ALA A 166 7.60 12.16 -2.08
CA ALA A 166 8.97 11.71 -2.27
C ALA A 166 9.78 12.81 -2.97
N VAL A 167 10.94 13.14 -2.42
CA VAL A 167 11.77 14.25 -2.89
C VAL A 167 13.19 13.79 -3.20
N SER A 168 13.74 14.28 -4.32
CA SER A 168 15.14 14.10 -4.67
C SER A 168 16.01 15.14 -3.99
N ILE A 169 16.73 14.69 -2.95
CA ILE A 169 17.66 15.51 -2.15
C ILE A 169 19.10 14.96 -2.19
N GLY A 170 19.42 14.13 -3.18
CA GLY A 170 20.75 13.53 -3.37
C GLY A 170 20.89 12.09 -2.89
N THR A 171 19.76 11.39 -2.70
CA THR A 171 19.70 9.92 -2.59
C THR A 171 19.60 9.29 -3.98
N VAL A 172 19.89 8.00 -4.08
CA VAL A 172 19.78 7.18 -5.31
C VAL A 172 19.13 5.84 -4.96
N HIS A 173 18.37 5.25 -5.89
CA HIS A 173 17.90 3.87 -5.70
C HIS A 173 19.07 2.89 -5.74
N GLY A 174 18.94 1.76 -5.04
CA GLY A 174 19.97 0.72 -5.05
C GLY A 174 21.21 1.05 -4.22
N ARG A 175 22.39 0.70 -4.74
CA ARG A 175 23.66 0.80 -4.01
C ARG A 175 24.33 2.14 -4.27
N LEU A 176 24.50 2.93 -3.22
CA LEU A 176 25.22 4.19 -3.31
C LEU A 176 26.70 3.96 -3.67
N VAL A 177 27.17 4.62 -4.73
CA VAL A 177 28.60 4.70 -5.08
C VAL A 177 29.17 5.99 -4.50
N GLY A 178 30.07 5.88 -3.52
CA GLY A 178 30.72 7.04 -2.89
C GLY A 178 29.95 7.65 -1.71
N LYS A 179 30.29 8.89 -1.33
CA LYS A 179 29.64 9.59 -0.20
C LYS A 179 28.36 10.29 -0.65
N PRO A 180 27.24 10.15 0.07
CA PRO A 180 25.98 10.79 -0.32
C PRO A 180 26.11 12.30 -0.14
N ARG A 181 25.64 13.07 -1.13
CA ARG A 181 25.60 14.54 -1.09
C ARG A 181 24.19 15.00 -0.81
N LEU A 182 23.79 14.88 0.46
CA LEU A 182 22.44 15.21 0.90
C LEU A 182 22.26 16.72 1.09
N ASP A 183 21.23 17.29 0.45
CA ASP A 183 20.86 18.70 0.62
C ASP A 183 19.81 18.88 1.74
N PHE A 184 20.29 18.87 2.98
CA PHE A 184 19.44 19.07 4.17
C PHE A 184 18.76 20.44 4.21
N GLN A 185 19.39 21.48 3.65
CA GLN A 185 18.83 22.83 3.67
C GLN A 185 17.62 22.91 2.75
N ARG A 186 17.73 22.37 1.54
CA ARG A 186 16.62 22.23 0.59
C ARG A 186 15.47 21.43 1.20
N LEU A 187 15.77 20.29 1.83
CA LEU A 187 14.74 19.48 2.50
C LEU A 187 13.97 20.30 3.55
N LYS A 188 14.66 21.08 4.40
CA LYS A 188 14.01 21.96 5.38
C LYS A 188 13.15 23.05 4.73
N GLN A 189 13.60 23.61 3.61
CA GLN A 189 12.85 24.62 2.87
C GLN A 189 11.58 24.02 2.24
N ILE A 190 11.69 22.84 1.63
CA ILE A 190 10.54 22.10 1.09
C ILE A 190 9.55 21.78 2.21
N ASN A 191 10.03 21.21 3.32
CA ASN A 191 9.19 20.88 4.47
C ASN A 191 8.43 22.11 4.99
N LYS A 192 9.13 23.24 5.18
CA LYS A 192 8.50 24.50 5.61
C LYS A 192 7.44 25.00 4.63
N ALA A 193 7.64 24.80 3.33
CA ALA A 193 6.72 25.26 2.30
C ALA A 193 5.47 24.38 2.15
N LEU A 194 5.59 23.07 2.40
CA LEU A 194 4.52 22.11 2.17
C LEU A 194 3.73 21.73 3.42
N GLN A 195 4.42 21.55 4.56
CA GLN A 195 3.83 21.10 5.83
C GLN A 195 3.07 19.75 5.76
N ILE A 196 3.49 18.87 4.85
CA ILE A 196 3.02 17.49 4.71
C ILE A 196 4.17 16.50 4.98
N PRO A 197 3.87 15.22 5.30
CA PRO A 197 4.90 14.19 5.44
C PRO A 197 5.74 14.05 4.16
N LEU A 198 7.06 14.15 4.29
CA LEU A 198 8.00 13.90 3.19
C LEU A 198 8.51 12.46 3.24
N VAL A 199 8.83 11.91 2.08
CA VAL A 199 9.25 10.51 1.92
C VAL A 199 10.68 10.43 1.41
N LEU A 200 11.46 9.54 2.02
CA LEU A 200 12.82 9.25 1.64
C LEU A 200 12.89 7.92 0.88
N HIS A 201 13.19 8.02 -0.40
CA HIS A 201 13.61 6.91 -1.25
C HIS A 201 15.12 6.79 -1.31
N GLY A 202 15.64 5.64 -1.73
CA GLY A 202 17.07 5.45 -1.92
C GLY A 202 17.90 5.55 -0.63
N SER A 203 17.44 4.92 0.45
CA SER A 203 18.02 5.07 1.79
C SER A 203 19.27 4.21 2.07
N SER A 204 19.59 3.27 1.16
CA SER A 204 20.72 2.36 1.30
C SER A 204 22.06 3.11 1.35
N GLY A 205 22.91 2.77 2.32
CA GLY A 205 24.23 3.40 2.49
C GLY A 205 24.22 4.71 3.30
N LEU A 206 23.06 5.15 3.79
CA LEU A 206 22.98 6.27 4.72
C LEU A 206 23.37 5.86 6.15
N SER A 207 24.04 6.75 6.88
CA SER A 207 24.39 6.54 8.28
C SER A 207 23.22 6.90 9.20
N ASP A 208 23.27 6.42 10.44
CA ASP A 208 22.28 6.78 11.47
C ASP A 208 22.20 8.30 11.71
N ASP A 209 23.31 9.02 11.57
CA ASP A 209 23.34 10.48 11.66
C ASP A 209 22.63 11.15 10.47
N HIS A 210 22.78 10.61 9.25
CA HIS A 210 22.01 11.07 8.10
C HIS A 210 20.52 10.89 8.35
N PHE A 211 20.08 9.71 8.79
CA PHE A 211 18.66 9.46 9.09
C PHE A 211 18.10 10.44 10.12
N ARG A 212 18.78 10.64 11.25
CA ARG A 212 18.34 11.60 12.27
C ARG A 212 18.18 13.01 11.71
N LYS A 213 19.14 13.48 10.89
CA LYS A 213 19.08 14.80 10.27
C LYS A 213 17.97 14.94 9.23
N LEU A 214 17.73 13.89 8.43
CA LEU A 214 16.65 13.83 7.44
C LEU A 214 15.28 13.89 8.10
N ILE A 215 15.08 13.10 9.16
CA ILE A 215 13.84 13.04 9.93
C ILE A 215 13.58 14.38 10.61
N ALA A 216 14.59 14.95 11.28
CA ALA A 216 14.50 16.29 11.86
C ALA A 216 14.21 17.40 10.84
N SER A 217 14.37 17.12 9.54
CA SER A 217 14.13 18.04 8.44
C SER A 217 12.78 17.82 7.75
N GLY A 218 11.99 16.80 8.13
CA GLY A 218 10.63 16.58 7.65
C GLY A 218 10.34 15.20 7.04
N ILE A 219 11.33 14.31 6.95
CA ILE A 219 11.10 12.93 6.50
C ILE A 219 10.29 12.18 7.57
N ALA A 220 9.17 11.60 7.14
CA ALA A 220 8.24 10.84 7.98
C ALA A 220 7.99 9.40 7.46
N LYS A 221 8.39 9.08 6.23
CA LYS A 221 8.45 7.72 5.68
C LYS A 221 9.85 7.46 5.11
N VAL A 222 10.43 6.30 5.39
CA VAL A 222 11.70 5.86 4.82
C VAL A 222 11.49 4.52 4.11
N ASN A 223 11.71 4.48 2.80
CA ASN A 223 11.67 3.25 2.01
C ASN A 223 12.98 2.49 2.19
N TYR A 224 12.92 1.17 2.44
CA TYR A 224 14.09 0.34 2.71
C TYR A 224 13.92 -1.06 2.10
N PHE A 225 14.77 -1.38 1.12
CA PHE A 225 14.75 -2.69 0.44
C PHE A 225 16.16 -3.22 0.14
N THR A 226 16.96 -2.52 -0.66
CA THR A 226 18.24 -3.06 -1.18
C THR A 226 19.20 -3.48 -0.07
N ALA A 227 19.39 -2.65 0.96
CA ALA A 227 20.34 -2.98 2.04
C ALA A 227 19.90 -4.20 2.89
N ILE A 228 18.59 -4.38 3.14
CA ILE A 228 18.10 -5.53 3.91
C ILE A 228 18.18 -6.82 3.08
N THR A 229 17.90 -6.77 1.78
CA THR A 229 18.03 -7.94 0.90
C THR A 229 19.48 -8.27 0.56
N ASP A 230 20.38 -7.29 0.46
CA ASP A 230 21.82 -7.51 0.31
C ASP A 230 22.39 -8.24 1.54
N ARG A 231 21.98 -7.86 2.75
CA ARG A 231 22.33 -8.56 3.99
C ARG A 231 21.82 -10.01 3.99
N VAL A 232 20.60 -10.25 3.52
CA VAL A 232 20.07 -11.61 3.35
C VAL A 232 20.89 -12.40 2.32
N ALA A 233 21.22 -11.79 1.18
CA ALA A 233 22.02 -12.44 0.15
C ALA A 233 23.42 -12.80 0.65
N GLU A 234 24.06 -11.95 1.44
CA GLU A 234 25.34 -12.26 2.10
C GLU A 234 25.20 -13.43 3.09
N LEU A 235 24.16 -13.45 3.91
CA LEU A 235 23.88 -14.55 4.82
C LEU A 235 23.70 -15.88 4.07
N LEU A 236 22.91 -15.89 2.99
CA LEU A 236 22.71 -17.09 2.16
C LEU A 236 24.03 -17.60 1.58
N ARG A 237 24.91 -16.70 1.10
CA ARG A 237 26.25 -17.08 0.62
C ARG A 237 27.12 -17.66 1.74
N ASN A 238 27.06 -17.08 2.93
CA ASN A 238 27.82 -17.56 4.10
C ASN A 238 27.32 -18.91 4.62
N ASN A 239 26.03 -19.21 4.44
CA ASN A 239 25.43 -20.49 4.80
C ASN A 239 25.77 -21.61 3.80
N ALA A 240 26.04 -21.27 2.53
CA ALA A 240 26.42 -22.22 1.48
C ALA A 240 27.91 -22.61 1.60
N LYS A 241 28.23 -23.52 2.52
CA LYS A 241 29.61 -23.97 2.79
C LYS A 241 29.93 -25.30 2.15
N ASP A 242 28.96 -26.21 2.14
CA ASP A 242 29.10 -27.58 1.65
C ASP A 242 28.09 -27.85 0.54
N ALA A 243 28.44 -28.72 -0.41
CA ALA A 243 27.55 -29.07 -1.53
C ALA A 243 26.24 -29.76 -1.08
N ASP A 244 26.24 -30.37 0.11
CA ASP A 244 25.08 -31.06 0.70
C ASP A 244 24.17 -30.11 1.52
N ASP A 245 24.47 -28.80 1.53
CA ASP A 245 23.65 -27.81 2.23
C ASP A 245 22.26 -27.68 1.57
N ASN A 246 21.24 -28.13 2.30
CA ASN A 246 19.87 -28.10 1.83
C ASN A 246 19.21 -26.71 1.99
N TYR A 247 18.07 -26.53 1.33
CA TYR A 247 17.29 -25.28 1.34
C TYR A 247 17.06 -24.69 2.74
N LEU A 248 16.64 -25.51 3.72
CA LEU A 248 16.36 -25.04 5.09
C LEU A 248 17.63 -24.58 5.81
N LYS A 249 18.76 -25.27 5.59
CA LYS A 249 20.06 -24.86 6.13
C LYS A 249 20.51 -23.54 5.51
N LEU A 250 20.35 -23.38 4.20
CA LEU A 250 20.69 -22.14 3.50
C LEU A 250 19.87 -20.95 4.00
N HIS A 251 18.57 -21.14 4.26
CA HIS A 251 17.67 -20.09 4.77
C HIS A 251 17.74 -19.87 6.29
N SER A 252 18.57 -20.63 7.02
CA SER A 252 18.72 -20.49 8.47
C SER A 252 19.22 -19.07 8.84
N GLY A 253 18.52 -18.42 9.77
CA GLY A 253 18.88 -17.06 10.24
C GLY A 253 18.35 -15.92 9.37
N VAL A 254 17.69 -16.17 8.24
CA VAL A 254 17.19 -15.11 7.35
C VAL A 254 16.19 -14.21 8.07
N ARG A 255 15.20 -14.80 8.75
CA ARG A 255 14.18 -14.06 9.51
C ARG A 255 14.81 -13.20 10.60
N GLU A 256 15.74 -13.76 11.36
CA GLU A 256 16.44 -13.09 12.47
C GLU A 256 17.30 -11.93 11.95
N SER A 257 18.00 -12.14 10.83
CA SER A 257 18.83 -11.11 10.19
C SER A 257 18.00 -9.90 9.74
N VAL A 258 16.80 -10.15 9.20
CA VAL A 258 15.83 -9.11 8.81
C VAL A 258 15.27 -8.43 10.06
N GLU A 259 14.91 -9.21 11.09
CA GLU A 259 14.37 -8.70 12.35
C GLU A 259 15.34 -7.75 13.06
N GLU A 260 16.61 -8.13 13.14
CA GLU A 260 17.67 -7.32 13.73
C GLU A 260 17.84 -5.98 13.03
N GLU A 261 17.92 -5.98 11.69
CA GLU A 261 18.16 -4.77 10.92
C GLU A 261 16.92 -3.86 10.92
N ALA A 262 15.73 -4.39 10.68
CA ALA A 262 14.49 -3.62 10.75
C ALA A 262 14.29 -3.01 12.15
N GLY A 263 14.53 -3.79 13.21
CA GLY A 263 14.41 -3.32 14.59
C GLY A 263 15.46 -2.27 14.97
N ARG A 264 16.69 -2.38 14.46
CA ARG A 264 17.71 -1.33 14.60
C ARG A 264 17.22 -0.04 13.95
N LEU A 265 16.76 -0.10 12.70
CA LEU A 265 16.29 1.07 11.95
C LEU A 265 15.09 1.74 12.61
N MET A 266 14.11 0.99 13.13
CA MET A 266 12.97 1.56 13.87
C MET A 266 13.41 2.38 15.10
N ARG A 267 14.48 1.97 15.79
CA ARG A 267 15.06 2.77 16.88
C ARG A 267 15.78 4.01 16.38
N VAL A 268 16.54 3.90 15.27
CA VAL A 268 17.22 5.04 14.66
C VAL A 268 16.23 6.07 14.12
N TRP A 269 15.13 5.61 13.53
CA TRP A 269 14.08 6.44 12.95
C TRP A 269 13.09 7.00 13.98
N GLY A 270 13.21 6.59 15.25
CA GLY A 270 12.39 7.09 16.35
C GLY A 270 10.97 6.53 16.43
N SER A 271 10.65 5.50 15.64
CA SER A 271 9.33 4.85 15.62
C SER A 271 9.16 3.80 16.72
N ALA A 272 10.26 3.26 17.28
CA ALA A 272 10.21 2.34 18.40
C ALA A 272 9.46 2.94 19.60
N GLY A 273 8.51 2.18 20.17
CA GLY A 273 7.66 2.59 21.27
C GLY A 273 6.41 3.40 20.89
N ARG A 274 6.23 3.79 19.62
CA ARG A 274 5.13 4.65 19.16
C ARG A 274 3.82 3.92 18.86
N ALA A 275 3.80 2.58 18.89
CA ALA A 275 2.64 1.80 18.48
C ALA A 275 1.36 2.15 19.26
N ALA A 276 1.43 2.33 20.57
CA ALA A 276 0.25 2.62 21.40
C ALA A 276 -0.38 3.97 21.02
N GLU A 277 0.43 5.02 20.87
CA GLU A 277 -0.01 6.37 20.47
C GLU A 277 -0.66 6.35 19.09
N VAL A 278 -0.06 5.62 18.14
CA VAL A 278 -0.60 5.46 16.78
C VAL A 278 -1.92 4.67 16.81
N MET A 279 -2.03 3.60 17.59
CA MET A 279 -3.28 2.83 17.72
C MET A 279 -4.42 3.66 18.32
N GLU A 280 -4.10 4.58 19.23
CA GLU A 280 -5.09 5.45 19.87
C GLU A 280 -5.56 6.57 18.93
N GLN A 281 -4.65 7.16 18.15
CA GLN A 281 -4.92 8.37 17.38
C GLN A 281 -5.29 8.11 15.91
N CYS A 282 -4.86 6.99 15.32
CA CYS A 282 -5.11 6.69 13.92
C CYS A 282 -6.40 5.92 13.73
N GLN A 283 -7.18 6.31 12.72
CA GLN A 283 -8.38 5.57 12.37
C GLN A 283 -8.00 4.17 11.86
N PRO A 284 -8.75 3.13 12.26
CA PRO A 284 -8.44 1.79 11.81
C PRO A 284 -8.91 1.57 10.37
N TRP A 285 -8.12 0.83 9.59
CA TRP A 285 -8.47 0.48 8.22
C TRP A 285 -9.24 -0.84 8.18
N HIS A 286 -10.49 -0.77 7.72
CA HIS A 286 -11.34 -1.94 7.57
C HIS A 286 -11.92 -1.98 6.16
N GLY A 287 -11.66 -3.11 5.49
CA GLY A 287 -12.48 -3.49 4.35
C GLY A 287 -13.91 -3.77 4.79
N ILE A 288 -14.86 -3.57 3.87
CA ILE A 288 -16.27 -3.87 4.09
C ILE A 288 -16.67 -5.05 3.23
N GLU A 289 -17.46 -5.96 3.79
CA GLU A 289 -18.20 -6.92 2.99
C GLU A 289 -19.56 -6.34 2.63
N TYR A 290 -19.84 -6.24 1.35
CA TYR A 290 -21.12 -5.73 0.87
C TYR A 290 -21.89 -6.86 0.20
N MET A 291 -23.05 -7.19 0.74
CA MET A 291 -23.86 -8.29 0.24
C MET A 291 -25.01 -7.75 -0.59
N LEU A 292 -25.09 -8.19 -1.85
CA LEU A 292 -26.23 -7.97 -2.73
C LEU A 292 -27.01 -9.27 -2.82
N LYS A 293 -28.31 -9.23 -2.57
CA LYS A 293 -29.20 -10.38 -2.73
C LYS A 293 -30.32 -10.06 -3.72
N PHE A 294 -30.65 -11.02 -4.58
CA PHE A 294 -31.61 -10.83 -5.66
C PHE A 294 -32.15 -12.17 -6.20
N ASN A 295 -33.16 -12.10 -7.06
CA ASN A 295 -33.73 -13.21 -7.82
C ASN A 295 -33.65 -12.94 -9.33
N LEU A 296 -33.69 -14.00 -10.12
CA LEU A 296 -33.75 -13.96 -11.58
C LEU A 296 -34.94 -14.83 -12.06
N PRO A 297 -36.19 -14.40 -11.80
CA PRO A 297 -37.37 -15.21 -12.15
C PRO A 297 -37.49 -15.38 -13.66
N GLY A 298 -37.82 -16.60 -14.11
CA GLY A 298 -38.06 -16.89 -15.53
C GLY A 298 -36.80 -16.91 -16.42
N VAL A 299 -35.61 -16.90 -15.80
CA VAL A 299 -34.31 -16.98 -16.48
C VAL A 299 -33.81 -18.42 -16.45
N ASP A 300 -33.27 -18.93 -17.55
CA ASP A 300 -32.66 -20.26 -17.60
C ASP A 300 -31.21 -20.26 -17.09
N ALA A 301 -30.61 -21.45 -16.96
CA ALA A 301 -29.27 -21.61 -16.39
C ALA A 301 -28.16 -20.90 -17.20
N GLU A 302 -28.28 -20.85 -18.53
CA GLU A 302 -27.28 -20.21 -19.39
C GLU A 302 -27.35 -18.68 -19.26
N GLU A 303 -28.57 -18.15 -19.24
CA GLU A 303 -28.79 -16.72 -19.05
C GLU A 303 -28.43 -16.27 -17.63
N GLU A 304 -28.70 -17.07 -16.60
CA GLU A 304 -28.23 -16.82 -15.22
C GLU A 304 -26.70 -16.69 -15.16
N GLU A 305 -25.98 -17.59 -15.82
CA GLU A 305 -24.52 -17.58 -15.84
C GLU A 305 -24.01 -16.32 -16.58
N LEU A 306 -24.65 -15.95 -17.68
CA LEU A 306 -24.33 -14.75 -18.44
C LEU A 306 -24.53 -13.47 -17.61
N ILE A 307 -25.68 -13.35 -16.92
CA ILE A 307 -26.00 -12.22 -16.03
C ILE A 307 -24.95 -12.14 -14.91
N THR A 308 -24.62 -13.28 -14.30
CA THR A 308 -23.60 -13.39 -13.25
C THR A 308 -22.23 -12.92 -13.73
N ARG A 309 -21.76 -13.44 -14.88
CA ARG A 309 -20.46 -13.11 -15.45
C ARG A 309 -20.37 -11.63 -15.82
N LYS A 310 -21.44 -11.09 -16.39
CA LYS A 310 -21.53 -9.67 -16.79
C LYS A 310 -21.54 -8.75 -15.57
N GLY A 311 -22.34 -9.08 -14.56
CA GLY A 311 -22.38 -8.33 -13.30
C GLY A 311 -21.03 -8.31 -12.59
N ARG A 312 -20.38 -9.47 -12.48
CA ARG A 312 -19.01 -9.57 -11.93
C ARG A 312 -18.04 -8.67 -12.68
N LYS A 313 -18.04 -8.69 -14.02
CA LYS A 313 -17.17 -7.81 -14.83
C LYS A 313 -17.43 -6.32 -14.60
N ILE A 314 -18.69 -5.90 -14.47
CA ILE A 314 -19.05 -4.50 -14.22
C ILE A 314 -18.59 -4.07 -12.83
N LEU A 315 -18.86 -4.90 -11.81
CA LEU A 315 -18.47 -4.61 -10.43
C LEU A 315 -16.95 -4.54 -10.25
N MET A 316 -16.20 -5.46 -10.87
CA MET A 316 -14.73 -5.49 -10.77
C MET A 316 -14.04 -4.29 -11.46
N LYS A 317 -14.76 -3.52 -12.28
CA LYS A 317 -14.27 -2.26 -12.88
C LYS A 317 -14.40 -1.06 -11.93
N ILE A 318 -15.19 -1.17 -10.86
CA ILE A 318 -15.35 -0.09 -9.89
C ILE A 318 -14.08 -0.05 -9.02
N PRO A 319 -13.33 1.07 -9.00
CA PRO A 319 -12.16 1.20 -8.13
C PRO A 319 -12.51 0.90 -6.67
N GLY A 320 -11.67 0.13 -6.00
CA GLY A 320 -11.89 -0.30 -4.62
C GLY A 320 -12.80 -1.53 -4.44
N VAL A 321 -13.43 -2.08 -5.50
CA VAL A 321 -13.99 -3.44 -5.44
C VAL A 321 -12.85 -4.43 -5.60
N ARG A 322 -12.52 -5.13 -4.51
CA ARG A 322 -11.38 -6.05 -4.43
C ARG A 322 -11.73 -7.45 -4.93
N GLU A 323 -12.93 -7.91 -4.57
CA GLU A 323 -13.40 -9.26 -4.89
C GLU A 323 -14.92 -9.24 -5.08
N VAL A 324 -15.42 -10.12 -5.96
CA VAL A 324 -16.85 -10.40 -6.12
C VAL A 324 -17.02 -11.91 -6.13
N MET A 325 -17.54 -12.45 -5.02
CA MET A 325 -17.93 -13.84 -4.90
C MET A 325 -19.41 -13.98 -5.24
N VAL A 326 -19.76 -15.09 -5.91
CA VAL A 326 -21.13 -15.39 -6.34
C VAL A 326 -21.60 -16.62 -5.59
N GLY A 327 -22.76 -16.51 -4.96
CA GLY A 327 -23.44 -17.62 -4.30
C GLY A 327 -24.84 -17.83 -4.87
N LYS A 328 -25.30 -19.07 -4.75
CA LYS A 328 -26.71 -19.45 -4.92
C LYS A 328 -27.21 -20.05 -3.63
N ALA A 329 -28.48 -19.81 -3.30
CA ALA A 329 -29.13 -20.44 -2.17
C ALA A 329 -29.09 -21.96 -2.34
N TYR A 330 -28.72 -22.67 -1.28
CA TYR A 330 -28.68 -24.13 -1.29
C TYR A 330 -30.08 -24.74 -1.37
N ASN A 331 -31.10 -24.04 -0.84
CA ASN A 331 -32.49 -24.49 -0.83
C ASN A 331 -33.40 -23.58 -1.66
N ASP A 332 -34.24 -24.21 -2.47
CA ASP A 332 -35.19 -23.63 -3.42
C ASP A 332 -36.30 -22.80 -2.77
N SER A 333 -36.55 -22.99 -1.47
CA SER A 333 -37.56 -22.23 -0.72
C SER A 333 -37.11 -20.83 -0.26
N SER A 334 -35.88 -20.41 -0.60
CA SER A 334 -35.34 -19.12 -0.18
C SER A 334 -35.97 -17.98 -0.97
N SER A 335 -36.40 -16.91 -0.27
CA SER A 335 -36.97 -15.72 -0.91
C SER A 335 -36.00 -14.96 -1.81
N GLN A 336 -34.69 -15.16 -1.65
CA GLN A 336 -33.62 -14.65 -2.52
C GLN A 336 -32.68 -15.80 -2.89
N ARG A 337 -32.67 -16.21 -4.17
CA ARG A 337 -31.91 -17.37 -4.66
C ARG A 337 -30.46 -17.06 -5.02
N HIS A 338 -30.10 -15.80 -5.27
CA HIS A 338 -28.74 -15.40 -5.62
C HIS A 338 -28.19 -14.37 -4.65
N CYS A 339 -26.89 -14.49 -4.37
CA CYS A 339 -26.16 -13.46 -3.64
C CYS A 339 -24.81 -13.17 -4.30
N TRP A 340 -24.44 -11.89 -4.33
CA TRP A 340 -23.08 -11.46 -4.61
C TRP A 340 -22.48 -10.84 -3.36
N GLN A 341 -21.35 -11.38 -2.92
CA GLN A 341 -20.58 -10.86 -1.81
C GLN A 341 -19.38 -10.11 -2.36
N LEU A 342 -19.33 -8.81 -2.10
CA LEU A 342 -18.26 -7.94 -2.55
C LEU A 342 -17.33 -7.66 -1.38
N ARG A 343 -16.02 -7.79 -1.61
CA ARG A 343 -15.01 -7.24 -0.70
C ARG A 343 -14.64 -5.85 -1.20
N LEU A 344 -14.91 -4.84 -0.38
CA LEU A 344 -14.63 -3.44 -0.69
C LEU A 344 -13.42 -2.95 0.09
N ALA A 345 -12.61 -2.11 -0.53
CA ALA A 345 -11.40 -1.53 0.08
C ALA A 345 -11.74 -0.62 1.26
N SER A 346 -12.84 0.14 1.17
CA SER A 346 -13.27 1.09 2.20
C SER A 346 -14.78 1.32 2.19
N PRO A 347 -15.35 1.96 3.22
CA PRO A 347 -16.75 2.39 3.22
C PRO A 347 -17.14 3.31 2.05
N ALA A 348 -16.22 4.15 1.57
CA ALA A 348 -16.48 5.08 0.47
C ALA A 348 -16.87 4.34 -0.84
N VAL A 349 -16.29 3.15 -1.06
CA VAL A 349 -16.60 2.33 -2.24
C VAL A 349 -18.06 1.90 -2.27
N ALA A 350 -18.69 1.67 -1.12
CA ALA A 350 -20.11 1.31 -1.05
C ALA A 350 -21.02 2.44 -1.55
N GLU A 351 -20.64 3.70 -1.31
CA GLU A 351 -21.37 4.87 -1.82
C GLU A 351 -21.14 5.07 -3.32
N ILE A 352 -19.95 4.78 -3.83
CA ILE A 352 -19.68 4.75 -5.28
C ILE A 352 -20.53 3.69 -5.96
N LEU A 353 -20.60 2.49 -5.39
CA LEU A 353 -21.40 1.39 -5.93
C LEU A 353 -22.87 1.80 -6.14
N LYS A 354 -23.46 2.50 -5.17
CA LYS A 354 -24.86 2.99 -5.23
C LYS A 354 -25.11 4.01 -6.33
N ARG A 355 -24.07 4.70 -6.83
CA ARG A 355 -24.16 5.77 -7.84
C ARG A 355 -23.52 5.39 -9.18
N ASN A 356 -22.89 4.21 -9.26
CA ASN A 356 -22.17 3.79 -10.45
C ASN A 356 -23.13 3.56 -11.62
N HIS A 357 -22.99 4.35 -12.69
CA HIS A 357 -23.93 4.36 -13.81
C HIS A 357 -24.04 3.00 -14.51
N ASP A 358 -22.92 2.31 -14.73
CA ASP A 358 -22.89 1.02 -15.41
C ASP A 358 -23.56 -0.07 -14.59
N PHE A 359 -23.27 -0.11 -13.27
CA PHE A 359 -23.90 -1.05 -12.37
C PHE A 359 -25.40 -0.76 -12.18
N LEU A 360 -25.80 0.51 -12.09
CA LEU A 360 -27.22 0.88 -12.02
C LEU A 360 -27.97 0.53 -13.31
N GLY A 361 -27.35 0.75 -14.48
CA GLY A 361 -27.89 0.33 -15.77
C GLY A 361 -28.05 -1.18 -15.86
N PHE A 362 -27.02 -1.93 -15.45
CA PHE A 362 -27.08 -3.39 -15.36
C PHE A 362 -28.16 -3.86 -14.39
N SER A 363 -28.20 -3.30 -13.18
CA SER A 363 -29.18 -3.65 -12.14
C SER A 363 -30.60 -3.40 -12.61
N ARG A 364 -30.89 -2.25 -13.24
CA ARG A 364 -32.23 -1.98 -13.81
C ARG A 364 -32.63 -2.95 -14.90
N ARG A 365 -31.67 -3.43 -15.70
CA ARG A 365 -31.95 -4.31 -16.83
C ARG A 365 -32.15 -5.77 -16.43
N TYR A 366 -31.40 -6.25 -15.42
CA TYR A 366 -31.32 -7.68 -15.11
C TYR A 366 -31.71 -8.05 -13.67
N LEU A 367 -31.65 -7.10 -12.72
CA LEU A 367 -31.84 -7.39 -11.30
C LEU A 367 -33.08 -6.74 -10.67
N ARG A 368 -33.70 -5.75 -11.33
CA ARG A 368 -34.92 -5.08 -10.85
C ARG A 368 -36.11 -5.51 -11.70
N ASP A 369 -36.65 -6.66 -11.36
CA ASP A 369 -38.00 -7.09 -11.75
C ASP A 369 -38.97 -6.73 -10.59
N GLU A 370 -40.28 -6.62 -10.85
CA GLU A 370 -41.30 -6.39 -9.79
C GLU A 370 -41.27 -7.51 -8.72
N ALA A 371 -40.78 -8.70 -9.10
CA ALA A 371 -40.59 -9.85 -8.21
C ALA A 371 -39.21 -9.90 -7.50
N THR A 372 -38.31 -8.94 -7.74
CA THR A 372 -36.95 -8.95 -7.19
C THR A 372 -36.64 -7.69 -6.37
N GLU A 373 -36.44 -7.87 -5.06
CA GLU A 373 -35.90 -6.82 -4.19
C GLU A 373 -34.36 -6.93 -4.12
N LEU A 374 -33.65 -5.96 -4.72
CA LEU A 374 -32.20 -5.83 -4.56
C LEU A 374 -31.88 -5.18 -3.21
N THR A 375 -31.54 -5.98 -2.21
CA THR A 375 -31.13 -5.50 -0.89
C THR A 375 -29.61 -5.49 -0.79
N GLY A 376 -29.06 -4.38 -0.28
CA GLY A 376 -27.62 -4.19 -0.07
C GLY A 376 -27.32 -3.79 1.37
N ALA A 377 -26.40 -4.49 2.04
CA ALA A 377 -25.92 -4.13 3.37
C ALA A 377 -24.40 -4.29 3.46
N GLY A 378 -23.76 -3.34 4.14
CA GLY A 378 -22.33 -3.39 4.47
C GLY A 378 -22.13 -4.02 5.85
N TYR A 379 -21.17 -4.94 5.95
CA TYR A 379 -20.80 -5.62 7.18
C TYR A 379 -19.32 -5.37 7.46
N GLN A 380 -19.02 -4.98 8.69
CA GLN A 380 -17.64 -4.91 9.17
C GLN A 380 -17.24 -6.28 9.69
N GLN A 381 -16.11 -6.80 9.20
CA GLN A 381 -15.58 -8.05 9.72
C GLN A 381 -14.89 -7.81 11.07
N SER A 382 -15.42 -8.44 12.12
CA SER A 382 -14.73 -8.61 13.40
C SER A 382 -14.36 -10.07 13.58
N LYS A 383 -13.08 -10.36 13.89
CA LYS A 383 -12.74 -11.67 14.46
C LYS A 383 -13.28 -11.72 15.88
N VAL A 384 -14.11 -12.72 16.17
CA VAL A 384 -14.47 -13.06 17.55
C VAL A 384 -13.19 -13.59 18.21
N ALA A 385 -12.83 -12.99 19.35
CA ALA A 385 -11.61 -13.31 20.08
C ALA A 385 -11.63 -14.73 20.67
#